data_AF-A0A524LAM4-F1
#
_entry.id   AF-A0A524LAM4-F1
#
_cell.length_a   1.000
_cell.length_b   1.000
_cell.length_c   1.000
_cell.angle_alpha   90.00
_cell.angle_beta   90.00
_cell.angle_gamma   90.00
#
_symmetry.space_group_name_H-M   'P 1'
#
loop_
_entity.id
_entity.type
_entity.pdbx_description
1 polymer ?
#
loop_
_entity_poly.entity_id
_entity_poly.type
_entity_poly.pdbx_seq_one_letter_code
_entity_poly.pdbx_strand_id
1 'polypeptide(L)' 'FAGPRVIKQTIGQDLPPGFQRSEFLLDHGFVDVIIHRHELKSRVAGILRFFQHKNFSETTASK' A
#
# COMPACT_ATOMS: atom_id res chain seq x y z
N PHE A 1 10.00 11.24 1.00
CA PHE A 1 9.43 12.04 2.10
C PHE A 1 9.53 13.53 1.82
N ALA A 2 10.74 14.08 1.61
CA ALA A 2 10.88 15.44 1.10
C ALA A 2 10.30 15.59 -0.33
N GLY A 3 9.80 16.78 -0.66
CA GLY A 3 9.24 17.06 -1.98
C GLY A 3 10.30 17.10 -3.09
N PRO A 4 9.91 16.93 -4.38
CA PRO A 4 10.85 16.82 -5.51
C PRO A 4 11.83 17.99 -5.61
N ARG A 5 11.35 19.22 -5.34
CA ARG A 5 12.18 20.43 -5.39
C ARG A 5 13.32 20.42 -4.38
N VAL A 6 13.05 20.01 -3.15
CA VAL A 6 14.05 19.98 -2.08
C VAL A 6 15.11 18.93 -2.41
N ILE A 7 14.69 17.74 -2.85
CA ILE A 7 15.61 16.65 -3.20
C ILE A 7 16.51 17.07 -4.36
N LYS A 8 15.94 17.62 -5.44
CA LYS A 8 16.69 18.13 -6.59
C LYS A 8 17.75 19.16 -6.19
N GLN A 9 17.40 20.08 -5.28
CA GLN A 9 18.34 21.08 -4.77
C GLN A 9 19.46 20.45 -3.94
N THR A 10 19.16 19.42 -3.14
CA THR A 10 20.16 18.75 -2.29
C THR A 10 21.12 17.87 -3.11
N ILE A 11 20.64 17.14 -4.12
CA ILE A 11 21.47 16.23 -4.92
C ILE A 11 22.12 16.91 -6.15
N GLY A 12 21.62 18.08 -6.56
CA GLY A 12 22.14 18.84 -7.70
C GLY A 12 21.90 18.18 -9.07
N GLN A 13 20.97 17.23 -9.16
CA GLN A 13 20.67 16.45 -10.37
C GLN A 13 19.16 16.40 -10.62
N ASP A 14 18.76 16.23 -11.88
CA ASP A 14 17.36 15.98 -12.23
C ASP A 14 16.86 14.67 -11.61
N LEU A 15 15.59 14.67 -11.19
CA LEU A 15 14.96 13.48 -10.65
C LEU A 15 14.49 12.57 -11.80
N PRO A 16 14.55 11.25 -11.61
CA PRO A 16 14.05 10.30 -12.61
C PRO A 16 12.61 10.61 -13.04
N PRO A 17 12.22 10.28 -14.28
CA PRO A 17 10.83 10.36 -14.71
C PRO A 17 9.91 9.57 -13.76
N GLY A 18 8.77 10.15 -13.41
CA GLY A 18 7.82 9.50 -12.52
C GLY A 18 8.28 9.41 -11.07
N PHE A 19 9.41 10.00 -10.67
CA PHE A 19 9.84 10.01 -9.27
C PHE A 19 8.70 10.43 -8.33
N GLN A 20 8.48 9.65 -7.28
CA GLN A 20 7.36 9.77 -6.32
C GLN A 20 5.94 9.53 -6.87
N ARG A 21 5.78 9.09 -8.13
CA ARG A 21 4.50 8.56 -8.63
C ARG A 21 4.27 7.14 -8.13
N SER A 22 3.01 6.72 -8.11
CA SER A 22 2.63 5.40 -7.61
C SER A 22 3.36 4.28 -8.35
N GLU A 23 3.52 4.39 -9.66
CA GLU A 23 4.18 3.42 -10.53
C GLU A 23 5.67 3.31 -10.19
N PHE A 24 6.35 4.45 -10.05
CA PHE A 24 7.76 4.48 -9.64
C PHE A 24 7.95 3.85 -8.27
N LEU A 25 7.05 4.13 -7.32
CA LEU A 25 7.14 3.55 -5.96
C LEU A 25 6.85 2.05 -5.94
N LEU A 26 5.95 1.57 -6.80
CA LEU A 26 5.69 0.15 -7.01
C LEU A 26 6.93 -0.57 -7.56
N ASP A 27 7.55 -0.03 -8.61
CA ASP A 27 8.74 -0.61 -9.24
C ASP A 27 9.95 -0.72 -8.28
N HIS A 28 10.02 0.15 -7.28
CA HIS A 28 11.09 0.15 -6.26
C HIS A 28 10.70 -0.57 -4.96
N GLY A 29 9.53 -1.22 -4.91
CA GLY A 29 9.10 -2.02 -3.75
C GLY A 29 8.63 -1.22 -2.53
N PHE A 30 8.33 0.08 -2.70
CA PHE A 30 7.79 0.92 -1.63
C PHE A 30 6.26 0.86 -1.54
N VAL A 31 5.58 0.40 -2.59
CA VAL A 31 4.13 0.20 -2.67
C VAL A 31 3.87 -1.21 -3.15
N ASP A 32 2.98 -1.93 -2.49
CA ASP A 32 2.65 -3.33 -2.87
C ASP A 32 1.68 -3.43 -4.04
N VAL A 33 0.74 -2.47 -4.16
CA VAL A 33 -0.29 -2.50 -5.20
C VAL A 33 -0.85 -1.11 -5.49
N ILE A 34 -1.16 -0.85 -6.77
CA ILE A 34 -1.89 0.33 -7.23
C ILE A 34 -3.31 -0.12 -7.62
N ILE A 35 -4.32 0.54 -7.07
CA ILE A 35 -5.72 0.15 -7.24
C ILE A 35 -6.56 1.35 -7.67
N HIS A 36 -7.46 1.14 -8.62
CA HIS A 36 -8.40 2.19 -9.01
C HIS A 36 -9.33 2.51 -7.84
N ARG A 37 -9.68 3.79 -7.68
CA ARG A 37 -10.47 4.28 -6.54
C ARG A 37 -11.81 3.56 -6.33
N HIS A 38 -12.44 3.06 -7.39
CA HIS A 38 -13.73 2.37 -7.32
C HIS A 38 -13.61 0.96 -6.72
N GLU A 39 -12.44 0.33 -6.80
CA GLU A 39 -12.15 -0.99 -6.20
C GLU A 39 -11.62 -0.90 -4.77
N LEU A 40 -11.32 0.31 -4.27
CA LEU A 40 -10.64 0.50 -2.99
C LEU A 40 -11.36 -0.19 -1.84
N LYS A 41 -12.69 -0.08 -1.78
CA LYS A 41 -13.50 -0.67 -0.72
C LYS A 41 -13.41 -2.20 -0.71
N SER A 42 -13.54 -2.84 -1.87
CA SER A 42 -13.52 -4.31 -1.96
C SER A 42 -12.12 -4.87 -1.68
N ARG A 43 -11.07 -4.20 -2.19
CA ARG A 43 -9.68 -4.59 -1.96
C ARG A 43 -9.27 -4.50 -0.50
N VAL A 44 -9.50 -3.35 0.15
CA VAL A 44 -9.18 -3.18 1.58
C VAL A 44 -9.92 -4.20 2.44
N ALA A 45 -11.21 -4.43 2.18
CA ALA A 45 -11.99 -5.43 2.92
C ALA A 45 -11.44 -6.86 2.73
N GLY A 46 -10.96 -7.19 1.52
CA GLY A 46 -10.32 -8.48 1.25
C GLY A 46 -9.01 -8.66 2.02
N ILE A 47 -8.14 -7.65 2.01
CA ILE A 47 -6.86 -7.66 2.72
C ILE A 47 -7.10 -7.81 4.24
N LEU A 48 -8.02 -7.04 4.80
CA LEU A 48 -8.34 -7.13 6.23
C LEU A 48 -8.89 -8.52 6.60
N ARG A 49 -9.76 -9.11 5.78
CA ARG A 49 -10.26 -10.48 6.00
C ARG A 49 -9.15 -11.52 5.93
N PHE A 50 -8.17 -11.35 5.05
CA PHE A 50 -7.03 -12.25 4.95
C PHE A 50 -6.21 -12.28 6.25
N PHE A 51 -6.03 -11.12 6.88
CA PHE A 51 -5.30 -11.00 8.15
C PHE A 51 -6.17 -11.22 9.40
N GLN A 52 -7.49 -11.38 9.25
CA GLN A 52 -8.36 -11.72 10.38
C GLN A 52 -8.11 -13.17 10.80
N HIS A 53 -7.41 -13.34 11.91
CA HIS A 53 -7.36 -14.62 12.60
C HIS A 53 -8.75 -14.91 13.17
N LYS A 54 -9.43 -15.95 12.66
CA LYS A 54 -10.66 -16.42 13.30
C LYS A 54 -10.26 -17.01 14.65
N ASN A 55 -10.58 -16.31 15.73
CA ASN A 55 -10.71 -16.96 17.02
C ASN A 55 -11.90 -17.90 16.90
N PHE A 56 -11.65 -19.15 16.54
CA PHE A 56 -12.61 -20.23 16.74
C PHE A 56 -12.77 -20.36 18.26
N SER A 57 -13.67 -19.58 18.85
CA SER A 57 -14.25 -19.96 20.14
C SER A 57 -15.05 -21.22 19.86
N GLU A 58 -14.56 -22.34 20.40
CA GLU A 58 -15.23 -23.63 20.37
C GLU A 58 -16.71 -23.42 20.71
N THR A 59 -17.57 -23.76 19.75
CA THR A 59 -18.93 -24.17 20.08
C THR A 59 -18.79 -25.52 20.78
N THR A 60 -18.42 -25.50 22.07
CA THR A 60 -18.62 -26.67 22.91
C THR A 60 -20.08 -26.66 23.28
N ALA A 61 -20.78 -27.56 22.61
CA ALA A 61 -22.15 -27.94 22.88
C ALA A 61 -22.43 -28.01 24.40
N SER A 62 -23.35 -27.16 24.87
CA SER A 62 -24.26 -27.49 25.96
C SER A 62 -25.62 -27.51 25.27
N LYS A 63 -26.23 -28.65 24.94
CA LYS A 63 -26.92 -29.55 25.90
C LYS A 63 -27.49 -28.80 27.09
#